data_AF-A0A928YXD7-F1
#
_entry.id   AF-A0A928YXD7-F1
#
_cell.length_a   1.000
_cell.length_b   1.000
_cell.length_c   1.000
_cell.angle_alpha   90.00
_cell.angle_beta   90.00
_cell.angle_gamma   90.00
#
_symmetry.space_group_name_H-M   'P 1'
#
loop_
_entity.id
_entity.type
_entity.pdbx_description
1 polymer ?
#
loop_
_entity_poly.entity_id
_entity_poly.type
_entity_poly.pdbx_seq_one_letter_code
_entity_poly.pdbx_strand_id
1 'polypeptide(L)'
;MATFPTAEEINQVRQSPAADLETLQLLEQTQDFEAAFNQIYVDCYGTPQTFGDEPRSLWQIFLKRVQQEVCGENDSLRSLIQGAKKNPANATLVTGIITALVNLSGVPLPIDSAIATAIALYILHIGIDVFCEWSSSPSKSGS
;
A
#
# COMPACT_ATOMS: atom_id res chain seq x y z
N MET A 1 16.89 0.62 -5.14
CA MET A 1 16.02 1.50 -4.33
C MET A 1 14.80 1.82 -5.18
N ALA A 2 13.60 1.48 -4.70
CA ALA A 2 12.40 2.06 -5.31
C ALA A 2 12.46 3.57 -5.05
N THR A 3 12.22 4.35 -6.09
CA THR A 3 12.10 5.80 -5.99
C THR A 3 10.86 6.17 -5.19
N PHE A 4 10.75 7.43 -4.76
CA PHE A 4 9.50 7.94 -4.23
C PHE A 4 8.52 8.22 -5.39
N PRO A 5 7.19 8.16 -5.19
CA PRO A 5 6.21 8.48 -6.22
C PRO A 5 6.41 9.88 -6.79
N THR A 6 6.17 9.99 -8.09
CA THR A 6 6.19 11.25 -8.82
C THR A 6 4.99 12.13 -8.44
N ALA A 7 5.10 13.44 -8.67
CA ALA A 7 4.00 14.38 -8.45
C ALA A 7 2.73 14.00 -9.23
N GLU A 8 2.89 13.41 -10.43
CA GLU A 8 1.76 12.94 -11.24
C GLU A 8 1.05 11.75 -10.60
N GLU A 9 1.80 10.78 -10.08
CA GLU A 9 1.23 9.62 -9.37
C GLU A 9 0.51 10.05 -8.09
N ILE A 10 1.07 11.02 -7.36
CA ILE A 10 0.43 11.59 -6.17
C ILE A 10 -0.86 12.34 -6.56
N ASN A 11 -0.82 13.14 -7.64
CA ASN A 11 -1.98 13.87 -8.12
C ASN A 11 -3.08 12.92 -8.64
N GLN A 12 -2.71 11.82 -9.29
CA GLN A 12 -3.65 10.76 -9.67
C GLN A 12 -4.39 10.22 -8.44
N VAL A 13 -3.68 9.93 -7.35
CA VAL A 13 -4.33 9.42 -6.13
C VAL A 13 -5.19 10.49 -5.47
N ARG A 14 -4.74 11.75 -5.47
CA ARG A 14 -5.46 12.90 -4.93
C ARG A 14 -6.83 13.14 -5.56
N GLN A 15 -7.02 12.73 -6.81
CA GLN A 15 -8.30 12.88 -7.51
C GLN A 15 -9.37 11.89 -7.04
N SER A 16 -8.99 10.84 -6.29
CA SER A 16 -9.93 9.88 -5.74
C SER A 16 -10.66 10.46 -4.52
N PRO A 17 -12.00 10.48 -4.47
CA PRO A 17 -12.75 10.88 -3.28
C PRO A 17 -12.56 9.93 -2.08
N ALA A 18 -12.00 8.72 -2.30
CA ALA A 18 -11.67 7.79 -1.22
C ALA A 18 -10.26 8.01 -0.64
N ALA A 19 -9.44 8.86 -1.27
CA ALA A 19 -8.08 9.13 -0.80
C ALA A 19 -8.07 10.06 0.41
N ASP A 20 -7.18 9.75 1.34
CA ASP A 20 -6.90 10.58 2.49
C ASP A 20 -5.86 11.66 2.12
N LEU A 21 -6.29 12.92 2.13
CA LEU A 21 -5.45 14.04 1.68
C LEU A 21 -4.30 14.36 2.65
N GLU A 22 -4.51 14.13 3.95
CA GLU A 22 -3.50 14.34 4.98
C GLU A 22 -2.35 13.33 4.82
N THR A 23 -2.67 12.08 4.54
CA THR A 23 -1.70 11.03 4.20
C THR A 23 -0.88 11.38 2.97
N LEU A 24 -1.51 11.87 1.89
CA LEU A 24 -0.78 12.28 0.70
C LEU A 24 0.17 13.45 0.99
N GLN A 25 -0.29 14.43 1.77
CA GLN A 25 0.55 15.56 2.18
C GLN A 25 1.72 15.11 3.05
N LEU A 26 1.49 14.20 4.01
CA LEU A 26 2.55 13.64 4.85
C LEU A 26 3.58 12.90 4.01
N LEU A 27 3.13 12.08 3.06
CA LEU A 27 3.99 11.34 2.13
C LEU A 27 4.83 12.32 1.28
N GLU A 28 4.24 13.38 0.75
CA GLU A 28 4.98 14.43 0.02
C GLU A 28 6.07 15.10 0.87
N GLN A 29 5.80 15.31 2.16
CA GLN A 29 6.72 15.95 3.09
C GLN A 29 7.86 15.02 3.54
N THR A 30 7.54 13.76 3.84
CA THR A 30 8.54 12.80 4.33
C THR A 30 9.38 12.24 3.19
N GLN A 31 8.78 12.08 2.01
CA GLN A 31 9.32 11.30 0.89
C GLN A 31 9.76 9.88 1.31
N ASP A 32 9.12 9.34 2.35
CA ASP A 32 9.43 8.07 2.98
C ASP A 32 8.13 7.40 3.44
N PHE A 33 7.79 6.28 2.78
CA PHE A 33 6.59 5.51 3.08
C PHE A 33 6.60 4.89 4.47
N GLU A 34 7.76 4.42 4.94
CA GLU A 34 7.86 3.77 6.25
C GLU A 34 7.70 4.80 7.35
N ALA A 35 8.36 5.96 7.22
CA ALA A 35 8.19 7.04 8.18
C ALA A 35 6.74 7.56 8.21
N ALA A 36 6.13 7.79 7.05
CA ALA A 36 4.74 8.22 6.95
C ALA A 36 3.77 7.18 7.53
N PHE A 37 3.93 5.91 7.18
CA PHE A 37 3.10 4.83 7.71
C PHE A 37 3.22 4.72 9.23
N ASN A 38 4.44 4.78 9.77
CA ASN A 38 4.64 4.71 11.22
C ASN A 38 3.97 5.90 11.93
N GLN A 39 4.04 7.10 11.36
CA GLN A 39 3.37 8.28 11.89
C GLN A 39 1.83 8.10 11.87
N ILE A 40 1.26 7.74 10.71
CA ILE A 40 -0.19 7.46 10.55
C ILE A 40 -0.63 6.41 11.57
N TYR A 41 0.14 5.34 11.71
CA TYR A 41 -0.16 4.27 12.64
C TYR A 41 -0.18 4.77 14.10
N VAL A 42 0.82 5.55 14.50
CA VAL A 42 0.89 6.12 15.86
C VAL A 42 -0.27 7.06 16.14
N ASP A 43 -0.64 7.90 15.16
CA ASP A 43 -1.72 8.85 15.31
C ASP A 43 -3.10 8.17 15.44
N CYS A 44 -3.33 7.08 14.70
CA CYS A 44 -4.59 6.35 14.72
C CYS A 44 -4.69 5.30 15.84
N TYR A 45 -3.60 4.60 16.15
CA TYR A 45 -3.60 3.38 16.97
C TYR A 45 -2.64 3.45 18.18
N GLY A 46 -1.87 4.53 18.31
CA GLY A 46 -0.85 4.68 19.35
C GLY A 46 0.46 3.96 19.02
N THR A 47 1.44 4.13 19.90
CA THR A 47 2.77 3.52 19.73
C THR A 47 2.68 1.98 19.78
N PRO A 48 3.16 1.26 18.75
CA PRO A 48 3.21 -0.19 18.78
C PRO A 48 4.04 -0.66 19.98
N GLN A 49 3.55 -1.64 20.73
CA GLN A 49 4.40 -2.31 21.70
C GLN A 49 5.43 -3.15 20.94
N THR A 50 6.70 -2.78 21.05
CA THR A 50 7.81 -3.55 20.47
C THR A 50 7.98 -4.84 21.26
N PHE A 51 7.66 -5.99 20.65
CA PHE A 51 7.96 -7.31 21.21
C PHE A 51 9.25 -7.84 20.59
N GLY A 52 10.37 -7.75 21.34
CA GLY A 52 11.66 -8.35 21.00
C GLY A 52 12.81 -7.35 20.86
N ASP A 53 14.04 -7.89 20.81
CA ASP A 53 15.30 -7.13 20.79
C ASP A 53 15.70 -6.60 19.39
N GLU A 54 14.96 -6.98 18.33
CA GLU A 54 15.22 -6.50 16.97
C GLU A 54 14.15 -5.48 16.52
N PRO A 55 14.56 -4.34 15.94
CA PRO A 55 13.64 -3.39 15.34
C PRO A 55 13.08 -4.01 14.05
N ARG A 56 11.95 -4.72 14.15
CA ARG A 56 11.20 -5.11 12.95
C ARG A 56 10.42 -3.91 12.45
N SER A 57 10.63 -3.56 11.18
CA SER A 57 9.83 -2.55 10.50
C SER A 57 8.35 -2.98 10.47
N LEU A 58 7.49 -2.21 11.13
CA LEU A 58 6.04 -2.44 11.12
C LEU A 58 5.50 -2.37 9.69
N TRP A 59 5.99 -1.40 8.91
CA TRP A 59 5.70 -1.24 7.50
C TRP A 59 5.99 -2.52 6.70
N GLN A 60 7.18 -3.11 6.86
CA GLN A 60 7.54 -4.35 6.14
C GLN A 60 6.66 -5.54 6.55
N ILE A 61 6.37 -5.70 7.84
CA ILE A 61 5.47 -6.76 8.32
C ILE A 61 4.07 -6.58 7.72
N PHE A 62 3.57 -5.35 7.75
CA PHE A 62 2.26 -5.02 7.28
C PHE A 62 2.15 -5.20 5.76
N LEU A 63 3.11 -4.68 4.98
CA LEU A 63 3.18 -4.90 3.54
C LEU A 63 3.20 -6.39 3.19
N LYS A 64 3.97 -7.20 3.91
CA LYS A 64 4.02 -8.65 3.68
C LYS A 64 2.66 -9.31 3.88
N ARG A 65 1.85 -8.84 4.83
CA ARG A 65 0.48 -9.34 5.04
C ARG A 65 -0.47 -8.90 3.95
N VAL A 66 -0.45 -7.61 3.58
CA VAL A 66 -1.22 -7.10 2.45
C VAL A 66 -0.88 -7.88 1.18
N GLN A 67 0.40 -8.12 0.94
CA GLN A 67 0.89 -8.89 -0.20
C GLN A 67 0.34 -10.32 -0.22
N GLN A 68 0.27 -11.01 0.91
CA GLN A 68 -0.32 -12.37 0.99
C GLN A 68 -1.80 -12.39 0.59
N GLU A 69 -2.55 -11.36 0.94
CA GLU A 69 -3.98 -11.27 0.61
C GLU A 69 -4.22 -10.77 -0.83
N VAL A 70 -3.36 -9.87 -1.31
CA VAL A 70 -3.50 -9.20 -2.63
C VAL A 70 -2.91 -10.02 -3.78
N CYS A 71 -1.86 -10.79 -3.54
CA CYS A 71 -1.11 -11.50 -4.59
C CYS A 71 -1.57 -12.95 -4.82
N GLY A 72 -2.74 -13.32 -4.31
CA GLY A 72 -3.42 -14.58 -4.66
C GLY A 72 -4.05 -14.55 -6.05
N GLU A 73 -4.84 -15.58 -6.38
CA GLU A 73 -5.47 -15.76 -7.70
C GLU A 73 -6.59 -14.73 -8.02
N ASN A 74 -6.87 -13.77 -7.13
CA ASN A 74 -7.91 -12.77 -7.34
C ASN A 74 -7.46 -11.63 -8.27
N ASP A 75 -7.91 -11.70 -9.53
CA ASP A 75 -7.57 -10.75 -10.58
C ASP A 75 -8.19 -9.33 -10.41
N SER A 76 -9.13 -9.13 -9.48
CA SER A 76 -9.91 -7.89 -9.39
C SER A 76 -9.07 -6.68 -8.97
N LEU A 77 -8.27 -6.79 -7.90
CA LEU A 77 -7.38 -5.70 -7.48
C LEU A 77 -6.23 -5.48 -8.47
N ARG A 78 -5.68 -6.56 -9.02
CA ARG A 78 -4.67 -6.51 -10.09
C ARG A 78 -5.18 -5.75 -11.32
N SER A 79 -6.40 -6.03 -11.75
CA SER A 79 -7.03 -5.36 -12.89
C SER A 79 -7.26 -3.87 -12.63
N LEU A 80 -7.68 -3.50 -11.41
CA LEU A 80 -7.85 -2.10 -11.03
C LEU A 80 -6.52 -1.34 -11.07
N ILE A 81 -5.45 -1.91 -10.51
CA ILE A 81 -4.11 -1.30 -10.50
C ILE A 81 -3.57 -1.16 -11.92
N GLN A 82 -3.65 -2.22 -12.73
CA GLN A 82 -3.22 -2.15 -14.14
C GLN A 82 -4.05 -1.14 -14.93
N GLY A 83 -5.36 -1.08 -14.69
CA GLY A 83 -6.24 -0.09 -15.29
C GLY A 83 -5.85 1.34 -14.90
N ALA A 84 -5.61 1.59 -13.62
CA ALA A 84 -5.23 2.89 -13.09
C ALA A 84 -3.89 3.36 -13.66
N LYS A 85 -2.91 2.46 -13.85
CA LYS A 85 -1.64 2.80 -14.50
C LYS A 85 -1.79 3.10 -16.00
N LYS A 86 -2.71 2.42 -16.70
CA LYS A 86 -3.00 2.67 -18.11
C LYS A 86 -3.81 3.94 -18.35
N ASN A 87 -4.64 4.33 -17.39
CA ASN A 87 -5.49 5.51 -17.47
C ASN A 87 -5.45 6.31 -16.16
N PRO A 88 -4.37 7.08 -15.93
CA PRO A 88 -4.16 7.78 -14.65
C PRO A 88 -5.20 8.87 -14.36
N ALA A 89 -5.88 9.38 -15.39
CA ALA A 89 -6.95 10.36 -15.24
C ALA A 89 -8.27 9.76 -14.69
N ASN A 90 -8.38 8.42 -14.60
CA ASN A 90 -9.60 7.78 -14.12
C ASN A 90 -9.57 7.58 -12.60
N ALA A 91 -10.02 8.60 -11.87
CA ALA A 91 -10.13 8.58 -10.42
C ALA A 91 -10.98 7.43 -9.86
N THR A 92 -11.93 6.90 -10.64
CA THR A 92 -12.79 5.78 -10.22
C THR A 92 -11.98 4.49 -10.02
N LEU A 93 -10.94 4.28 -10.83
CA LEU A 93 -10.07 3.12 -10.68
C LEU A 93 -9.29 3.20 -9.37
N VAL A 94 -8.76 4.38 -9.03
CA VAL A 94 -8.07 4.61 -7.75
C VAL A 94 -9.03 4.48 -6.57
N THR A 95 -10.25 5.00 -6.70
CA THR A 95 -11.32 4.82 -5.70
C THR A 95 -11.59 3.33 -5.45
N GLY A 96 -11.67 2.54 -6.52
CA GLY A 96 -11.82 1.09 -6.45
C GLY A 96 -10.66 0.40 -5.74
N ILE A 97 -9.41 0.80 -6.02
CA ILE A 97 -8.22 0.27 -5.35
C ILE A 97 -8.29 0.54 -3.84
N ILE A 98 -8.50 1.79 -3.45
CA ILE A 98 -8.56 2.18 -2.03
C ILE A 98 -9.70 1.44 -1.32
N THR A 99 -10.89 1.39 -1.94
CA THR A 99 -12.05 0.68 -1.38
C THR A 99 -11.77 -0.81 -1.23
N ALA A 100 -11.10 -1.44 -2.20
CA ALA A 100 -10.72 -2.85 -2.11
C ALA A 100 -9.73 -3.10 -0.97
N LEU A 101 -8.76 -2.19 -0.76
CA LEU A 101 -7.80 -2.27 0.34
C LEU A 101 -8.47 -2.09 1.71
N VAL A 102 -9.39 -1.13 1.85
CA VAL A 102 -10.15 -0.94 3.10
C VAL A 102 -10.97 -2.18 3.46
N ASN A 103 -11.51 -2.88 2.46
CA ASN A 103 -12.29 -4.09 2.65
C ASN A 103 -11.44 -5.37 2.74
N LEU A 104 -10.11 -5.25 2.75
CA LEU A 104 -9.21 -6.40 2.81
C LEU A 104 -9.32 -7.07 4.19
N SER A 105 -9.85 -8.30 4.20
CA SER A 105 -9.84 -9.17 5.37
C SER A 105 -8.51 -9.92 5.50
N GLY A 106 -8.17 -10.42 6.69
CA GLY A 106 -6.99 -11.30 6.89
C GLY A 106 -5.70 -10.57 7.30
N VAL A 107 -5.70 -9.24 7.26
CA VAL A 107 -4.64 -8.42 7.84
C VAL A 107 -4.86 -8.23 9.35
N PRO A 108 -3.81 -8.27 10.19
CA PRO A 108 -3.93 -8.16 11.64
C PRO A 108 -4.29 -6.75 12.13
N LEU A 109 -4.19 -5.76 11.25
CA LEU A 109 -4.45 -4.35 11.53
C LEU A 109 -5.53 -3.84 10.58
N PRO A 110 -6.52 -3.08 11.07
CA PRO A 110 -7.55 -2.51 10.22
C PRO A 110 -6.92 -1.56 9.20
N ILE A 111 -7.43 -1.62 7.97
CA ILE A 111 -7.04 -0.72 6.89
C ILE A 111 -8.12 0.34 6.78
N ASP A 112 -7.85 1.53 7.31
CA ASP A 112 -8.67 2.72 7.08
C ASP A 112 -8.27 3.42 5.77
N SER A 113 -8.93 4.55 5.48
CA SER A 113 -8.64 5.33 4.27
C SER A 113 -7.20 5.86 4.23
N ALA A 114 -6.61 6.23 5.38
CA ALA A 114 -5.24 6.72 5.44
C ALA A 114 -4.23 5.64 5.06
N ILE A 115 -4.30 4.48 5.73
CA ILE A 115 -3.44 3.33 5.44
C ILE A 115 -3.68 2.84 4.00
N ALA A 116 -4.93 2.73 3.56
CA ALA A 116 -5.25 2.32 2.19
C ALA A 116 -4.67 3.27 1.14
N THR A 117 -4.69 4.58 1.39
CA THR A 117 -4.13 5.60 0.49
C THR A 117 -2.63 5.44 0.34
N ALA A 118 -1.91 5.24 1.46
CA ALA A 118 -0.46 5.02 1.44
C ALA A 118 -0.10 3.74 0.65
N ILE A 119 -0.80 2.63 0.90
CA ILE A 119 -0.60 1.37 0.18
C ILE A 119 -0.93 1.52 -1.31
N ALA A 120 -2.06 2.14 -1.64
CA ALA A 120 -2.49 2.32 -3.02
C ALA A 120 -1.44 3.08 -3.83
N LEU A 121 -0.94 4.19 -3.28
CA LEU A 121 0.14 4.96 -3.90
C LEU A 121 1.42 4.13 -4.04
N TYR A 122 1.81 3.38 -2.99
CA TYR A 122 2.97 2.50 -3.03
C TYR A 122 2.88 1.47 -4.16
N ILE A 123 1.76 0.74 -4.24
CA ILE A 123 1.55 -0.32 -5.24
C ILE A 123 1.42 0.26 -6.65
N LEU A 124 0.77 1.43 -6.83
CA LEU A 124 0.71 2.10 -8.12
C LEU A 124 2.10 2.47 -8.63
N HIS A 125 2.94 2.99 -7.73
CA HIS A 125 4.31 3.38 -8.04
C HIS A 125 5.15 2.20 -8.49
N ILE A 126 5.28 1.16 -7.65
CA ILE A 126 6.14 0.01 -7.96
C ILE A 126 5.50 -0.96 -8.98
N GLY A 127 4.17 -0.94 -9.10
CA GLY A 127 3.39 -1.88 -9.91
C GLY A 127 3.04 -3.16 -9.16
N ILE A 128 1.84 -3.70 -9.45
CA ILE A 128 1.31 -4.91 -8.80
C ILE A 128 2.20 -6.14 -9.02
N ASP A 129 2.81 -6.29 -10.19
CA ASP A 129 3.64 -7.46 -10.50
C ASP A 129 4.93 -7.46 -9.66
N VAL A 130 5.61 -6.32 -9.56
CA VAL A 130 6.79 -6.15 -8.67
C VAL A 130 6.37 -6.30 -7.20
N PHE A 131 5.24 -5.69 -6.83
CA PHE A 131 4.68 -5.86 -5.49
C PHE A 131 4.45 -7.32 -5.16
N CYS A 132 4.02 -8.17 -6.10
CA CYS A 132 3.79 -9.59 -5.86
C CYS A 132 5.02 -10.48 -6.03
N GLU A 133 5.95 -10.14 -6.92
CA GLU A 133 7.20 -10.90 -7.09
C GLU A 133 8.10 -10.85 -5.84
N TRP A 134 8.08 -9.77 -5.06
CA TRP A 134 8.82 -9.74 -3.80
C TRP A 134 8.33 -10.73 -2.74
N SER A 135 7.10 -11.27 -2.85
CA SER A 135 6.61 -12.35 -1.97
C SER A 135 7.05 -13.72 -2.46
N SER A 136 7.41 -13.81 -3.75
CA SER A 136 7.87 -15.02 -4.41
C SER A 136 9.35 -15.27 -4.06
N SER A 137 9.67 -15.45 -2.78
CA SER A 137 10.87 -16.24 -2.50
C SER A 137 10.65 -17.64 -3.09
N PRO A 138 11.65 -18.22 -3.79
CA PRO A 138 11.48 -19.51 -4.44
C PRO A 138 11.10 -20.52 -3.37
N SER A 139 9.88 -21.05 -3.45
CA SER A 139 9.58 -22.31 -2.82
C SER A 139 10.65 -23.28 -3.32
N LYS A 140 11.56 -23.70 -2.43
CA LYS A 140 12.31 -24.92 -2.63
C LYS A 140 11.29 -26.03 -2.84
N SER A 141 11.00 -26.38 -4.08
CA SER A 141 10.49 -27.70 -4.44
C SER A 141 11.67 -28.49 -4.98
N GLY A 142 12.51 -28.94 -4.04
CA GLY A 142 13.20 -30.20 -4.24
C GLY A 142 12.18 -31.30 -3.98
N SER A 143 11.86 -32.06 -5.01
CA SER A 143 11.39 -33.45 -4.94
C SER A 143 11.68 -34.08 -6.29
#